data_AF-A0A2M7Z6J0-F1
#
_entry.id   AF-A0A2M7Z6J0-F1
#
_cell.length_a   1.000
_cell.length_b   1.000
_cell.length_c   1.000
_cell.angle_alpha   90.00
_cell.angle_beta   90.00
_cell.angle_gamma   90.00
#
_symmetry.space_group_name_H-M   'P 1'
#
loop_
_entity.id
_entity.type
_entity.pdbx_description
1 polymer ?
#
loop_
_entity_poly.entity_id
_entity_poly.type
_entity_poly.pdbx_seq_one_letter_code
_entity_poly.pdbx_strand_id
1 'polypeptide(L)' 'MKKLEVVLKFIKHIVWGLILQGILFILIGILIFMYPDLLGMLVGIGLVVSGLLAFVLAIKVNKYSSFKFNV' A
#
# COMPACT_ATOMS: atom_id res chain seq x y z
N MET A 1 -20.36 19.47 -4.37
CA MET A 1 -19.76 19.24 -3.03
C MET A 1 -19.58 17.76 -2.70
N LYS A 2 -20.61 16.89 -2.78
CA LYS A 2 -20.51 15.44 -2.47
C LYS A 2 -19.38 14.66 -3.19
N LYS A 3 -19.06 15.00 -4.45
CA LYS A 3 -17.98 14.34 -5.23
C LYS A 3 -16.58 14.60 -4.65
N LEU A 4 -16.34 15.81 -4.11
CA LEU A 4 -15.06 16.20 -3.51
C LEU A 4 -14.81 15.47 -2.19
N GLU A 5 -15.84 15.30 -1.37
CA GLU A 5 -15.75 14.55 -0.10
C GLU A 5 -15.39 13.08 -0.32
N VAL A 6 -15.92 12.44 -1.37
CA VAL A 6 -15.60 11.05 -1.72
C VAL A 6 -14.13 10.92 -2.12
N VAL A 7 -13.62 11.84 -2.94
CA VAL A 7 -12.22 11.85 -3.37
C VAL A 7 -11.27 12.13 -2.20
N LEU A 8 -11.60 13.10 -1.34
CA LEU A 8 -10.82 13.40 -0.13
C LEU A 8 -10.78 12.21 0.84
N LYS A 9 -11.91 11.52 1.05
CA LYS A 9 -11.96 10.32 1.90
C LYS A 9 -11.16 9.18 1.31
N PHE A 10 -11.15 9.04 -0.02
CA PHE A 10 -10.35 8.05 -0.73
C PHE A 10 -8.84 8.34 -0.61
N ILE A 11 -8.42 9.58 -0.85
CA ILE A 11 -7.04 10.03 -0.69
C ILE A 11 -6.57 9.81 0.74
N LYS A 12 -7.38 10.21 1.74
CA LYS A 12 -7.06 10.00 3.16
C LYS A 12 -6.85 8.52 3.49
N HIS A 13 -7.66 7.63 2.90
CA HIS A 13 -7.50 6.19 3.07
C HIS A 13 -6.22 5.63 2.43
N ILE A 14 -5.84 6.14 1.26
CA ILE A 14 -4.58 5.76 0.59
C ILE A 14 -3.39 6.23 1.42
N VAL A 15 -3.41 7.49 1.85
CA VAL A 15 -2.34 8.08 2.67
C VAL A 15 -2.14 7.28 3.96
N TRP A 16 -3.22 6.90 4.64
CA TRP A 16 -3.13 6.06 5.83
C TRP A 16 -2.54 4.67 5.54
N GLY A 17 -2.91 4.07 4.41
CA GLY A 17 -2.34 2.81 3.95
C GLY A 17 -0.84 2.91 3.66
N LEU A 18 -0.39 4.00 3.02
CA LEU A 18 1.02 4.26 2.74
C LEU A 18 1.83 4.47 4.02
N ILE A 19 1.28 5.17 5.02
CA ILE A 19 1.93 5.36 6.32
C ILE A 19 2.14 4.00 7.01
N LEU A 20 1.10 3.16 7.08
CA LEU A 20 1.19 1.82 7.66
C LEU A 20 2.21 0.94 6.91
N GLN A 21 2.22 1.01 5.58
CA GLN A 21 3.17 0.27 4.75
C GLN A 21 4.61 0.73 4.98
N GLY A 22 4.83 2.04 5.13
CA GLY A 22 6.14 2.61 5.47
C GLY A 22 6.65 2.14 6.83
N ILE A 23 5.79 2.15 7.86
CA ILE A 23 6.14 1.65 9.20
C ILE A 23 6.53 0.16 9.14
N LEU A 24 5.76 -0.66 8.41
CA LEU A 24 6.07 -2.07 8.19
C LEU A 24 7.44 -2.27 7.54
N PHE A 25 7.78 -1.49 6.51
CA PHE A 25 9.09 -1.57 5.87
C PHE A 25 10.24 -1.16 6.79
N ILE A 26 10.05 -0.14 7.64
CA ILE A 26 11.05 0.26 8.63
C ILE A 26 11.29 -0.88 9.62
N LEU A 27 10.23 -1.52 10.13
CA LEU A 27 10.34 -2.66 11.04
C LEU A 27 11.05 -3.85 10.38
N ILE A 28 10.72 -4.15 9.12
CA ILE A 28 11.41 -5.20 8.35
C ILE A 28 12.90 -4.86 8.20
N GLY A 29 13.24 -3.61 7.90
CA GLY A 29 14.63 -3.15 7.79
C GLY A 29 15.41 -3.27 9.10
N ILE A 30 14.80 -2.92 10.24
CA ILE A 30 15.41 -3.11 11.57
C ILE A 30 15.64 -4.60 11.85
N LEU A 31 14.65 -5.44 11.54
CA LEU A 31 14.73 -6.89 11.77
C LEU A 31 15.80 -7.55 10.91
N ILE A 32 15.96 -7.09 9.67
CA ILE A 32 17.02 -7.46 8.74
C ILE A 32 18.41 -7.15 9.33
N PHE A 33 18.60 -5.96 9.90
CA PHE A 33 19.86 -5.59 10.55
C PHE A 33 20.16 -6.42 11.79
N MET A 34 19.13 -6.83 12.53
CA MET A 34 19.25 -7.58 13.78
C MET A 34 19.49 -9.09 13.55
N TYR A 35 18.93 -9.64 12.46
CA TYR A 35 19.00 -11.07 12.13
C TYR A 35 19.39 -11.29 10.66
N PRO A 36 20.69 -11.14 10.32
CA PRO A 36 21.17 -11.27 8.95
C PRO A 36 20.95 -12.66 8.34
N ASP A 37 20.90 -13.72 9.16
CA ASP A 37 20.66 -15.09 8.68
C ASP A 37 19.23 -15.29 8.12
N LEU A 38 18.28 -14.46 8.52
CA LEU A 38 16.88 -14.50 8.05
C LEU A 38 16.60 -13.53 6.89
N LEU A 39 17.63 -12.84 6.37
CA LEU A 39 17.53 -11.84 5.31
C LEU A 39 16.71 -12.32 4.11
N GLY A 40 17.05 -13.49 3.57
CA GLY A 40 16.39 -14.01 2.38
C GLY A 40 14.89 -14.24 2.59
N MET A 41 14.51 -14.74 3.77
CA MET A 41 13.12 -15.00 4.11
C MET A 41 12.35 -13.69 4.39
N LEU A 42 12.95 -12.76 5.13
CA LEU A 42 12.35 -11.46 5.47
C LEU A 42 12.14 -10.57 4.23
N VAL A 43 13.14 -10.51 3.35
CA VAL A 43 13.05 -9.76 2.09
C VAL A 43 12.03 -10.42 1.15
N GLY A 44 12.03 -11.76 1.06
CA GLY A 44 11.07 -12.50 0.25
C GLY A 44 9.62 -12.25 0.70
N ILE A 45 9.34 -12.35 2.01
CA ILE A 45 8.01 -12.05 2.56
C ILE A 45 7.64 -10.58 2.33
N GLY A 46 8.57 -9.64 2.54
CA GLY A 46 8.35 -8.23 2.30
C GLY A 46 7.95 -7.92 0.85
N LEU A 47 8.58 -8.57 -0.13
CA LEU A 47 8.26 -8.43 -1.55
C LEU A 47 6.91 -9.05 -1.90
N VAL A 48 6.57 -10.22 -1.35
CA VAL A 48 5.27 -10.85 -1.59
C VAL A 48 4.13 -9.99 -1.02
N VAL A 49 4.29 -9.47 0.20
CA VAL A 49 3.31 -8.60 0.85
C VAL A 49 3.18 -7.27 0.11
N SER A 50 4.28 -6.68 -0.35
CA SER A 50 4.25 -5.43 -1.10
C SER A 50 3.56 -5.59 -2.47
N GLY A 51 3.82 -6.71 -3.17
CA GLY A 51 3.13 -7.06 -4.40
C GLY A 51 1.62 -7.22 -4.20
N LEU A 52 1.20 -7.95 -3.16
CA LEU A 52 -0.21 -8.11 -2.81
C LEU A 52 -0.89 -6.76 -2.52
N LEU A 53 -0.25 -5.89 -1.74
CA LEU A 53 -0.77 -4.55 -1.45
C LEU A 53 -0.88 -3.69 -2.72
N ALA A 54 0.09 -3.78 -3.64
CA ALA A 54 0.04 -3.09 -4.92
C ALA A 54 -1.14 -3.57 -5.78
N PHE A 55 -1.41 -4.87 -5.81
CA PHE A 55 -2.60 -5.41 -6.50
C PHE A 55 -3.91 -4.92 -5.89
N VAL A 56 -4.02 -4.92 -4.56
CA VAL A 56 -5.21 -4.40 -3.87
C VAL A 56 -5.40 -2.92 -4.17
N LEU A 57 -4.34 -2.12 -4.13
CA LEU A 57 -4.38 -0.71 -4.50
C LEU A 57 -4.76 -0.52 -5.97
N ALA A 58 -4.20 -1.31 -6.89
CA ALA A 58 -4.54 -1.25 -8.31
C ALA A 58 -6.01 -1.57 -8.57
N ILE A 59 -6.57 -2.62 -7.93
CA ILE A 59 -8.00 -2.95 -8.03
C ILE A 59 -8.85 -1.81 -7.46
N LYS A 60 -8.45 -1.25 -6.31
CA LYS A 60 -9.17 -0.15 -5.68
C LYS A 60 -9.15 1.08 -6.59
N VAL A 61 -7.99 1.49 -7.08
CA VAL A 61 -7.82 2.62 -8.01
C VAL A 61 -8.60 2.38 -9.30
N ASN A 62 -8.56 1.18 -9.88
CA ASN A 62 -9.33 0.82 -11.08
C ASN A 62 -10.85 0.92 -10.83
N LYS A 63 -11.35 0.55 -9.64
CA LYS A 63 -12.77 0.72 -9.29
C LYS A 63 -13.17 2.20 -9.24
N TYR A 64 -12.29 3.10 -8.81
CA TYR A 64 -12.55 4.55 -8.82
C TYR A 64 -12.27 5.20 -10.18
N SER A 65 -11.37 4.65 -11.00
CA SER A 65 -11.07 5.08 -12.37
C SER A 65 -12.13 4.61 -13.38
N SER A 66 -12.74 3.44 -13.16
CA SER A 66 -13.88 2.93 -13.92
C SER A 66 -15.19 3.68 -13.63
N PHE A 67 -15.19 4.68 -12.73
CA PHE A 67 -16.14 5.78 -12.82
C PHE A 67 -15.80 6.57 -14.09
N LYS A 68 -16.18 6.01 -15.25
CA LYS A 68 -16.11 6.65 -16.56
C LYS A 68 -16.68 8.05 -16.41
N PHE A 69 -15.80 9.05 -16.47
CA PHE A 69 -16.19 10.36 -16.92
C PHE A 69 -16.57 10.17 -18.39
N ASN A 70 -17.87 10.04 -18.63
CA ASN A 70 -18.42 10.30 -19.94
C ASN A 70 -18.33 11.83 -20.11
N VAL A 71 -17.22 12.29 -20.68
CA VAL A 71 -17.12 13.63 -21.29
C VAL A 71 -17.38 13.42 -22.77
#